data_AF-A0A397VV02-F1
#
_entry.id   AF-A0A397VV02-F1
#
_cell.length_a   1.000
_cell.length_b   1.000
_cell.length_c   1.000
_cell.angle_alpha   90.00
_cell.angle_beta   90.00
_cell.angle_gamma   90.00
#
_symmetry.space_group_name_H-M   'P 1'
#
loop_
_entity.id
_entity.type
_entity.pdbx_description
1 polymer ?
#
loop_
_entity_poly.entity_id
_entity_poly.type
_entity_poly.pdbx_seq_one_letter_code
_entity_poly.pdbx_strand_id
1 'polypeptide(L)'
;MSEVDVIGKAQPYQQILEKNLWNDIVKKFIVQSRPVSSKILPPRIISTSTLPIRVTEPFSMVINDKHAAEIASWVDRKNEAYSVKGTDEIFGGYNPVGWDKLAGGRH
;
A
#
# COMPACT_ATOMS: atom_id res chain seq x y z
N MET A 1 -7.58 14.56 -17.96
CA MET A 1 -8.30 13.30 -17.63
C MET A 1 -9.61 13.33 -18.38
N SER A 2 -9.98 12.25 -19.07
CA SER A 2 -11.23 12.15 -19.82
C SER A 2 -12.38 11.67 -18.93
N GLU A 3 -13.62 11.79 -19.41
CA GLU A 3 -14.80 11.22 -18.75
C GLU A 3 -14.66 9.71 -18.50
N VAL A 4 -14.13 9.02 -19.51
CA VAL A 4 -13.87 7.59 -19.49
C VAL A 4 -12.85 7.22 -18.40
N ASP A 5 -11.85 8.07 -18.17
CA ASP A 5 -10.88 7.83 -17.09
C ASP A 5 -11.52 7.98 -15.70
N VAL A 6 -12.39 8.96 -15.50
CA VAL A 6 -13.04 9.17 -14.19
C VAL A 6 -14.01 8.03 -13.88
N ILE A 7 -14.84 7.66 -14.85
CA ILE A 7 -15.83 6.59 -14.68
C ILE A 7 -15.13 5.23 -14.57
N GLY A 8 -14.13 4.95 -15.42
CA GLY A 8 -13.47 3.65 -15.46
C GLY A 8 -12.45 3.43 -14.36
N LYS A 9 -11.72 4.48 -13.94
CA LYS A 9 -10.55 4.34 -13.05
C LYS A 9 -10.73 4.98 -11.67
N ALA A 10 -11.64 5.95 -11.51
CA ALA A 10 -11.83 6.63 -10.22
C ALA A 10 -13.12 6.19 -9.51
N GLN A 11 -14.25 6.13 -10.22
CA GLN A 11 -15.56 5.81 -9.65
C GLN A 11 -15.64 4.46 -8.92
N PRO A 12 -15.02 3.34 -9.39
CA PRO A 12 -15.10 2.06 -8.69
C PRO A 12 -14.55 2.10 -7.26
N TYR A 13 -13.63 3.03 -7.00
CA TYR A 13 -12.97 3.19 -5.71
C TYR A 13 -13.64 4.26 -4.83
N GLN A 14 -14.79 4.82 -5.23
CA GLN A 14 -15.45 5.89 -4.49
C GLN A 14 -15.71 5.53 -3.01
N GLN A 15 -15.96 4.25 -2.69
CA GLN A 15 -16.20 3.78 -1.32
C GLN A 15 -14.99 3.93 -0.39
N ILE A 16 -13.77 3.92 -0.94
CA ILE A 16 -12.52 4.04 -0.18
C ILE A 16 -11.91 5.45 -0.24
N LEU A 17 -12.48 6.35 -1.06
CA LEU A 17 -12.01 7.73 -1.18
C LEU A 17 -12.65 8.62 -0.10
N GLU A 18 -11.88 9.58 0.42
CA GLU A 18 -12.45 10.61 1.29
C GLU A 18 -13.44 11.49 0.50
N LYS A 19 -14.52 11.93 1.18
CA LYS A 19 -15.63 12.67 0.54
C LYS A 19 -15.18 14.00 -0.10
N ASN A 20 -14.26 14.70 0.54
CA ASN A 20 -13.63 15.93 0.03
C ASN A 20 -12.81 15.65 -1.24
N LEU A 21 -12.02 14.57 -1.26
CA LEU A 21 -11.22 14.15 -2.41
C LEU A 21 -12.10 13.79 -3.61
N TRP A 22 -13.16 13.01 -3.39
CA TRP A 22 -14.11 12.66 -4.46
C TRP A 22 -14.78 13.90 -5.05
N ASN A 23 -15.27 14.81 -4.20
CA ASN A 23 -15.89 16.06 -4.65
C ASN A 23 -14.93 16.91 -5.48
N ASP A 24 -13.65 16.94 -5.13
CA ASP A 24 -12.65 17.70 -5.88
C ASP A 24 -12.29 17.04 -7.22
N ILE A 25 -12.25 15.70 -7.29
CA ILE A 25 -12.08 14.97 -8.55
C ILE A 25 -13.24 15.30 -9.50
N VAL A 26 -14.48 15.22 -9.03
CA VAL A 26 -15.67 15.52 -9.83
C VAL A 26 -15.71 17.00 -10.23
N LYS A 27 -15.44 17.92 -9.30
CA LYS A 27 -15.39 19.37 -9.62
C LYS A 27 -14.29 19.72 -10.60
N LYS A 28 -13.11 19.13 -10.49
CA LYS A 28 -11.98 19.36 -11.41
C LYS A 28 -12.23 18.75 -12.78
N PHE A 29 -13.05 17.70 -12.85
CA PHE A 29 -13.53 17.15 -14.11
C PHE A 29 -14.54 18.09 -14.80
N ILE A 30 -15.55 18.58 -14.07
CA ILE A 30 -16.61 19.46 -14.62
C ILE A 30 -16.09 20.88 -14.89
N VAL A 31 -15.32 21.44 -13.95
CA VAL A 31 -14.76 22.79 -13.99
C VAL A 31 -13.25 22.69 -13.79
N GLN A 32 -12.54 22.56 -14.91
CA GLN A 32 -11.09 22.28 -14.96
C GLN A 32 -10.22 23.32 -14.22
N SER A 33 -10.75 24.50 -13.87
CA SER A 33 -10.02 25.61 -13.26
C SER A 33 -10.17 25.76 -11.74
N ARG A 34 -10.97 24.93 -11.05
CA ARG A 34 -11.19 25.13 -9.60
C ARG A 34 -10.04 24.63 -8.73
N PRO A 35 -9.65 25.38 -7.68
CA PRO A 35 -8.68 24.92 -6.70
C PRO A 35 -9.23 23.71 -5.92
N VAL A 36 -8.33 22.78 -5.62
CA VAL A 36 -8.61 21.55 -4.88
C VAL A 36 -8.52 21.86 -3.39
N SER A 37 -9.52 21.41 -2.61
CA SER A 37 -9.56 21.55 -1.15
C SER A 37 -8.98 20.34 -0.42
N SER A 38 -8.84 19.19 -1.10
CA SER A 38 -8.29 17.96 -0.55
C SER A 38 -6.80 18.12 -0.19
N LYS A 39 -6.37 17.39 0.85
CA LYS A 39 -4.98 17.40 1.30
C LYS A 39 -4.11 16.64 0.30
N ILE A 40 -3.36 17.37 -0.53
CA ILE A 40 -2.39 16.76 -1.44
C ILE A 40 -1.18 16.31 -0.62
N LEU A 41 -0.95 15.00 -0.58
CA LEU A 41 0.25 14.45 0.03
C LEU A 41 1.46 14.71 -0.87
N PRO A 42 2.64 14.95 -0.30
CA PRO A 42 3.87 15.09 -1.08
C PRO A 42 4.16 13.81 -1.88
N PRO A 43 4.92 13.90 -2.98
CA PRO A 43 5.37 12.73 -3.72
C PRO A 43 6.03 11.70 -2.80
N ARG A 44 5.61 10.43 -2.90
CA ARG A 44 6.25 9.35 -2.15
C ARG A 44 7.64 9.10 -2.76
N ILE A 45 8.69 9.32 -1.96
CA ILE A 45 10.06 8.94 -2.29
C ILE A 45 10.21 7.46 -1.97
N ILE A 46 10.67 6.64 -2.93
CA ILE A 46 10.93 5.22 -2.71
C ILE A 46 12.17 5.12 -1.81
N SER A 47 11.98 4.83 -0.53
CA SER A 47 13.08 4.60 0.40
C SER A 47 13.68 3.21 0.18
N THR A 48 14.86 3.14 -0.44
CA THR A 48 15.69 1.94 -0.47
C THR A 48 16.33 1.72 0.90
N SER A 49 15.54 1.28 1.88
CA SER A 49 16.06 0.90 3.20
C SER A 49 16.54 -0.54 3.15
N THR A 50 17.81 -0.78 3.50
CA THR A 50 18.30 -2.13 3.83
C THR A 50 17.56 -2.59 5.09
N LEU A 51 16.86 -3.72 4.99
CA LEU A 51 15.99 -4.23 6.05
C LEU A 51 16.81 -5.01 7.09
N PRO A 52 16.48 -4.91 8.39
CA PRO A 52 17.12 -5.73 9.42
C PRO A 52 16.80 -7.22 9.20
N ILE A 53 17.79 -8.08 9.45
CA ILE A 53 17.63 -9.54 9.47
C ILE A 53 16.66 -9.89 10.60
N ARG A 54 15.61 -10.67 10.31
CA ARG A 54 14.64 -11.10 11.33
C ARG A 54 15.25 -12.19 12.19
N VAL A 55 15.24 -11.98 13.50
CA VAL A 55 15.55 -13.02 14.50
C VAL A 55 14.34 -13.94 14.69
N THR A 56 14.62 -15.20 15.02
CA THR A 56 13.83 -16.45 14.97
C THR A 56 12.50 -16.52 15.75
N GLU A 57 11.86 -15.40 16.10
CA GLU A 57 10.54 -15.40 16.74
C GLU A 57 9.41 -15.13 15.74
N PRO A 58 8.25 -15.79 15.89
CA PRO A 58 7.12 -15.63 14.96
C PRO A 58 6.56 -14.20 15.03
N PHE A 59 6.47 -13.55 13.87
CA PHE A 59 6.00 -12.16 13.74
C PHE A 59 4.47 -12.00 13.94
N SER A 60 3.71 -13.10 13.96
CA SER A 60 2.26 -13.12 14.14
C SER A 60 1.79 -14.48 14.64
N MET A 61 0.73 -14.51 15.46
CA MET A 61 0.01 -15.74 15.81
C MET A 61 -0.91 -16.25 14.68
N VAL A 62 -1.29 -15.38 13.74
CA VAL A 62 -2.30 -15.67 12.70
C VAL A 62 -1.64 -15.99 11.35
N ILE A 63 -0.56 -15.28 11.02
CA ILE A 63 0.17 -15.45 9.76
C ILE A 63 1.45 -16.23 10.05
N ASN A 64 1.54 -17.45 9.51
CA ASN A 64 2.75 -18.27 9.54
C ASN A 64 3.58 -18.06 8.26
N ASP A 65 4.77 -18.65 8.21
CA ASP A 65 5.68 -18.50 7.08
C ASP A 65 5.12 -19.08 5.77
N LYS A 66 4.23 -20.07 5.85
CA LYS A 66 3.53 -20.61 4.67
C LYS A 66 2.58 -19.57 4.08
N HIS A 67 1.76 -18.93 4.91
CA HIS A 67 0.89 -17.84 4.48
C HIS A 67 1.71 -16.68 3.91
N ALA A 68 2.85 -16.36 4.53
CA ALA A 68 3.75 -15.32 4.02
C ALA A 68 4.32 -15.65 2.63
N ALA A 69 4.75 -16.91 2.42
CA ALA A 69 5.27 -17.37 1.14
C ALA A 69 4.21 -17.37 0.02
N GLU A 70 2.96 -17.69 0.34
CA GLU A 70 1.83 -17.60 -0.59
C GLU A 70 1.50 -16.14 -0.95
N ILE A 71 1.48 -15.23 0.04
CA ILE A 71 1.24 -13.81 -0.21
C ILE A 71 2.34 -13.22 -1.10
N ALA A 72 3.60 -13.58 -0.85
CA ALA A 72 4.71 -13.10 -1.66
C ALA A 72 4.69 -13.65 -3.09
N SER A 73 4.26 -14.90 -3.31
CA SER A 73 4.10 -15.39 -4.68
C SER A 73 3.03 -14.60 -5.45
N TRP A 74 1.94 -14.17 -4.79
CA TRP A 74 0.94 -13.30 -5.42
C TRP A 74 1.51 -11.92 -5.78
N VAL A 75 2.31 -11.32 -4.90
CA VAL A 75 2.97 -10.02 -5.16
C VAL A 75 3.91 -10.10 -6.35
N ASP A 76 4.73 -11.15 -6.41
CA ASP A 76 5.71 -11.35 -7.49
C ASP A 76 5.08 -11.98 -8.75
N ARG A 77 3.77 -12.24 -8.75
CA ARG A 77 3.01 -12.87 -9.84
C ARG A 77 3.58 -14.25 -10.22
N LYS A 78 4.08 -14.99 -9.23
CA LYS A 78 4.59 -16.35 -9.36
C LYS A 78 3.47 -17.35 -9.11
N ASN A 79 3.40 -18.39 -9.94
CA ASN A 79 2.34 -19.41 -9.85
C ASN A 79 2.54 -20.39 -8.68
N GLU A 80 3.77 -20.53 -8.18
CA GLU A 80 4.10 -21.42 -7.07
C GLU A 80 4.58 -20.62 -5.87
N ALA A 81 4.11 -21.01 -4.68
CA ALA A 81 4.58 -20.44 -3.42
C ALA A 81 6.08 -20.71 -3.24
N TYR A 82 6.76 -19.80 -2.55
CA TYR A 82 8.16 -19.99 -2.23
C TYR A 82 8.36 -21.13 -1.22
N SER A 83 9.54 -21.78 -1.29
CA SER A 83 9.92 -22.76 -0.28
C SER A 83 10.28 -22.04 1.01
N VAL A 84 9.59 -22.40 2.10
CA VAL A 84 9.74 -21.79 3.43
C VAL A 84 11.02 -22.27 4.16
N LYS A 85 11.95 -22.95 3.47
CA LYS A 85 13.09 -23.63 4.09
C LYS A 85 14.15 -22.67 4.61
N GLY A 86 13.94 -22.08 5.79
CA GLY A 86 14.98 -21.44 6.61
C GLY A 86 15.85 -20.41 5.89
N THR A 87 15.40 -19.91 4.75
CA THR A 87 16.12 -18.91 3.98
C THR A 87 15.78 -17.57 4.58
N ASP A 88 16.79 -16.80 4.97
CA ASP A 88 16.68 -15.40 5.39
C ASP A 88 16.19 -14.47 4.25
N GLU A 89 15.47 -15.01 3.26
CA GLU A 89 14.95 -14.34 2.08
C GLU A 89 13.68 -13.54 2.44
N ILE A 90 13.71 -12.26 2.09
CA ILE A 90 12.62 -11.32 2.31
C ILE A 90 11.55 -11.58 1.26
N PHE A 91 10.47 -12.24 1.68
CA PHE A 91 9.30 -12.48 0.86
C PHE A 91 8.56 -11.16 0.53
N GLY A 92 8.48 -10.80 -0.76
CA GLY A 92 7.57 -9.76 -1.26
C GLY A 92 7.79 -8.34 -0.75
N GLY A 93 9.00 -7.99 -0.27
CA GLY A 93 9.34 -6.63 0.16
C GLY A 93 8.62 -6.12 1.42
N TYR A 94 8.02 -7.01 2.22
CA TYR A 94 7.22 -6.63 3.40
C TYR A 94 8.09 -6.24 4.61
N ASN A 95 7.96 -4.99 5.06
CA ASN A 95 8.61 -4.44 6.25
C ASN A 95 7.62 -4.23 7.42
N PRO A 96 7.62 -5.10 8.45
CA PRO A 96 6.72 -4.96 9.60
C PRO A 96 7.13 -3.84 10.57
N VAL A 97 8.39 -3.39 10.55
CA VAL A 97 8.95 -2.45 11.55
C VAL A 97 8.53 -0.99 11.29
N GLY A 98 7.95 -0.70 10.12
CA GLY A 98 7.51 0.65 9.75
C GLY A 98 6.18 1.09 10.35
N TRP A 99 5.39 0.18 10.90
CA TRP A 99 4.02 0.47 11.35
C TRP A 99 3.95 1.00 12.78
N ASP A 100 4.86 0.56 13.65
CA ASP A 100 4.93 1.03 15.04
C ASP A 100 5.31 2.52 15.14
N LYS A 101 5.98 3.07 14.12
CA LYS A 101 6.41 4.48 14.12
C LYS A 101 5.30 5.48 13.77
N LEU A 102 4.12 5.04 13.35
CA LEU A 102 2.98 5.92 13.06
C LEU A 102 1.95 6.02 14.20
N ALA A 103 2.07 5.17 15.24
CA ALA A 103 1.21 5.20 16.41
C ALA A 103 1.69 6.20 17.51
N GLY A 104 2.89 6.74 17.38
CA GLY A 104 3.47 7.72 18.32
C GLY A 104 3.06 9.16 18.03
N GLY A 105 1.83 9.52 18.39
CA GLY A 105 1.43 10.92 18.48
C GLY A 105 2.16 11.65 19.62
N ARG A 106 2.70 12.83 19.29
CA ARG A 106 2.90 14.03 20.14
C ARG A 106 3.25 13.82 21.62
N HIS A 107 4.49 14.18 21.97
CA HIS A 107 4.76 15.04 23.12
C HIS A 107 5.49 16.29 22.65
#